data_AF-A0A964XPW0-F1
#
_entry.id   AF-A0A964XPW0-F1
#
_cell.length_a   1.000
_cell.length_b   1.000
_cell.length_c   1.000
_cell.angle_alpha   90.00
_cell.angle_beta   90.00
_cell.angle_gamma   90.00
#
_symmetry.space_group_name_H-M   'P 1'
#
loop_
_entity.id
_entity.type
_entity.pdbx_description
1 polymer ?
#
loop_
_entity_poly.entity_id
_entity_poly.type
_entity_poly.pdbx_seq_one_letter_code
_entity_poly.pdbx_strand_id
1 'polypeptide(L)'
;GEGRLRESTLPLFASVVALVTRCRDEEGTDTLVPPTVTAAALWSNLHGIAQLWSWGSLKLALDAAEPEPESGTADALDRLVTAALDAHLGPRS
;
A
#
# COMPACT_ATOMS: atom_id res chain seq x y z
N GLY A 1 15.24 22.55 3.50
CA GLY A 1 13.99 21.80 3.26
C GLY A 1 14.18 20.30 3.36
N GLU A 2 15.30 19.76 2.86
CA GLU A 2 15.51 18.32 2.72
C GLU A 2 15.82 17.57 4.02
N GLY A 3 16.46 18.21 5.01
CA GLY A 3 16.74 17.60 6.33
C GLY A 3 15.45 17.24 7.09
N ARG A 4 14.49 18.17 7.14
CA ARG A 4 13.20 17.99 7.83
C ARG A 4 12.33 16.90 7.20
N LEU A 5 12.37 16.75 5.87
CA LEU A 5 11.65 15.69 5.15
C LEU A 5 12.25 14.32 5.45
N ARG A 6 13.58 14.19 5.44
CA ARG A 6 14.27 12.93 5.82
C ARG A 6 14.01 12.56 7.28
N GLU A 7 14.02 13.55 8.17
CA GLU A 7 13.68 13.39 9.59
C GLU A 7 12.24 12.91 9.81
N SER A 8 11.29 13.26 8.92
CA SER A 8 9.91 12.77 9.02
C SER A 8 9.65 11.43 8.32
N THR A 9 10.30 11.18 7.18
CA THR A 9 10.02 9.99 6.36
C THR A 9 10.68 8.73 6.91
N LEU A 10 11.89 8.83 7.49
CA LEU A 10 12.60 7.67 8.03
C LEU A 10 11.87 7.04 9.24
N PRO A 11 11.39 7.82 10.24
CA PRO A 11 10.60 7.25 11.33
C PRO A 11 9.29 6.61 10.84
N LEU A 12 8.63 7.22 9.86
CA LEU A 12 7.39 6.68 9.32
C LEU A 12 7.63 5.35 8.58
N PHE A 13 8.69 5.26 7.79
CA PHE A 13 9.08 3.99 7.17
C PHE A 13 9.40 2.92 8.22
N ALA A 14 10.13 3.28 9.28
CA ALA A 14 10.41 2.37 10.38
C ALA A 14 9.12 1.85 11.07
N SER A 15 8.10 2.71 11.23
CA SER A 15 6.78 2.28 11.72
C SER A 15 6.11 1.27 10.79
N VAL A 16 6.21 1.45 9.47
CA VAL A 16 5.66 0.49 8.50
C VAL A 16 6.39 -0.85 8.59
N VAL A 17 7.73 -0.85 8.70
CA VAL A 17 8.49 -2.09 8.94
C VAL A 17 8.00 -2.82 10.20
N ALA A 18 7.81 -2.09 11.30
CA ALA A 18 7.33 -2.67 12.55
C ALA A 18 5.92 -3.29 12.41
N LEU A 19 5.02 -2.64 11.67
CA LEU A 19 3.68 -3.16 11.39
C LEU A 19 3.74 -4.43 10.52
N VAL A 20 4.59 -4.46 9.49
CA VAL A 20 4.78 -5.64 8.63
C VAL A 20 5.30 -6.83 9.44
N THR A 21 6.29 -6.62 10.31
CA THR A 21 6.81 -7.66 11.21
C THR A 21 5.70 -8.21 12.09
N ARG A 22 4.94 -7.33 12.75
CA ARG A 22 3.83 -7.74 13.63
C ARG A 22 2.76 -8.54 12.89
N CYS A 23 2.36 -8.11 11.70
CA CYS A 23 1.33 -8.80 10.91
C CYS A 23 1.77 -10.24 10.58
N ARG A 24 3.04 -10.43 10.20
CA ARG A 24 3.61 -11.75 9.92
C ARG A 24 3.67 -12.66 11.13
N ASP A 25 4.03 -12.10 12.29
CA ASP A 25 4.05 -12.83 13.55
C ASP A 25 2.65 -13.29 13.95
N GLU A 26 1.63 -12.44 13.78
CA GLU A 26 0.22 -12.74 14.04
C GLU A 26 -0.33 -13.84 13.12
N GLU A 27 0.10 -13.86 11.85
CA GLU A 27 -0.33 -14.85 10.86
C GLU A 27 0.54 -16.13 10.86
N GLY A 28 1.61 -16.18 11.65
CA GLY A 28 2.54 -17.31 11.70
C GLY A 28 3.22 -17.59 10.35
N THR A 29 3.35 -16.56 9.49
CA THR A 29 3.87 -16.74 8.13
C THR A 29 5.40 -16.75 8.14
N ASP A 30 5.99 -17.93 7.97
CA ASP A 30 7.44 -18.09 7.80
C ASP A 30 7.85 -17.74 6.37
N THR A 31 8.18 -16.47 6.14
CA THR A 31 8.65 -15.96 4.84
C THR A 31 10.16 -15.77 4.87
N LEU A 32 10.87 -16.23 3.83
CA LEU A 32 12.30 -15.95 3.63
C LEU A 32 12.61 -14.48 3.28
N VAL A 33 11.59 -13.66 3.00
CA VAL A 33 11.75 -12.25 2.62
C VAL A 33 11.86 -11.37 3.87
N PRO A 34 12.90 -10.54 4.01
CA PRO A 34 13.01 -9.63 5.16
C PRO A 34 11.80 -8.67 5.28
N PRO A 35 11.28 -8.39 6.48
CA PRO A 35 10.18 -7.45 6.68
C PRO A 35 10.42 -6.06 6.07
N THR A 36 11.68 -5.62 6.05
CA THR A 36 12.11 -4.36 5.43
C THR A 36 11.88 -4.33 3.92
N VAL A 37 12.10 -5.44 3.22
CA VAL A 37 11.89 -5.55 1.77
C VAL A 37 10.40 -5.48 1.45
N THR A 38 9.58 -6.20 2.21
CA THR A 38 8.12 -6.15 2.04
C THR A 38 7.55 -4.79 2.41
N ALA A 39 8.05 -4.15 3.47
CA ALA A 39 7.68 -2.78 3.80
C ALA A 39 8.05 -1.79 2.69
N ALA A 40 9.23 -1.92 2.08
CA ALA A 40 9.65 -1.07 0.96
C ALA A 40 8.76 -1.26 -0.27
N ALA A 41 8.40 -2.50 -0.59
CA ALA A 41 7.50 -2.82 -1.70
C ALA A 41 6.09 -2.24 -1.45
N LEU A 42 5.51 -2.51 -0.27
CA LEU A 42 4.20 -2.00 0.13
C LEU A 42 4.18 -0.47 0.12
N TRP A 43 5.18 0.16 0.72
CA TRP A 43 5.33 1.61 0.74
C TRP A 43 5.34 2.21 -0.67
N SER A 44 6.15 1.63 -1.56
CA SER A 44 6.25 2.07 -2.95
C SER A 44 4.92 1.92 -3.69
N ASN A 45 4.20 0.81 -3.48
CA ASN A 45 2.89 0.55 -4.07
C ASN A 45 1.85 1.57 -3.59
N LEU A 46 1.76 1.80 -2.27
CA LEU A 46 0.84 2.79 -1.69
C LEU A 46 1.11 4.21 -2.19
N HIS A 47 2.38 4.61 -2.28
CA HIS A 47 2.74 5.92 -2.84
C HIS A 47 2.42 6.01 -4.34
N GLY A 48 2.65 4.94 -5.10
CA GLY A 48 2.28 4.86 -6.52
C GLY A 48 0.78 5.01 -6.73
N ILE A 49 -0.04 4.28 -5.95
CA ILE A 49 -1.51 4.42 -5.95
C ILE A 49 -1.89 5.87 -5.63
N ALA A 50 -1.36 6.45 -4.55
CA ALA A 50 -1.70 7.81 -4.15
C ALA A 50 -1.35 8.85 -5.22
N GLN A 51 -0.16 8.75 -5.84
CA GLN A 51 0.27 9.67 -6.91
C GLN A 51 -0.64 9.54 -8.14
N LEU A 52 -0.82 8.33 -8.67
CA LEU A 52 -1.62 8.08 -9.86
C LEU A 52 -3.10 8.42 -9.64
N TRP A 53 -3.61 8.24 -8.42
CA TRP A 53 -4.96 8.63 -8.03
C TRP A 53 -5.12 10.15 -7.96
N SER A 54 -4.14 10.84 -7.37
CA SER A 54 -4.15 12.31 -7.24
C SER A 54 -4.12 13.03 -8.59
N TRP A 55 -3.47 12.44 -9.59
CA TRP A 55 -3.44 12.93 -10.97
C TRP A 55 -4.65 12.49 -11.79
N GLY A 56 -5.51 11.61 -11.24
CA GLY A 56 -6.68 11.06 -11.92
C GLY A 56 -6.38 9.96 -12.95
N SER A 57 -5.11 9.66 -13.25
CA SER A 57 -4.72 8.66 -14.24
C SER A 57 -5.22 7.26 -13.88
N LEU A 58 -5.18 6.89 -12.60
CA LEU A 58 -5.64 5.57 -12.16
C LEU A 58 -7.16 5.42 -12.27
N LYS A 59 -7.92 6.48 -11.96
CA LYS A 59 -9.39 6.50 -12.13
C LYS A 59 -9.75 6.31 -13.59
N LEU A 60 -9.13 7.08 -14.47
CA LEU A 60 -9.34 6.99 -15.91
C LEU A 60 -9.03 5.58 -16.46
N ALA A 61 -7.95 4.96 -16.01
CA ALA A 61 -7.57 3.62 -16.45
C ALA A 61 -8.56 2.54 -15.98
N LEU A 62 -9.06 2.65 -14.74
CA LEU A 62 -10.05 1.74 -14.20
C LEU A 62 -11.41 1.89 -14.88
N ASP A 63 -11.89 3.13 -15.07
CA ASP A 63 -13.13 3.41 -15.78
C ASP A 63 -13.07 2.93 -17.26
N ALA A 64 -11.89 3.00 -17.89
CA ALA A 64 -11.70 2.48 -19.25
C ALA A 64 -11.70 0.94 -19.31
N ALA A 65 -11.24 0.27 -18.24
CA ALA A 65 -11.25 -1.18 -18.14
C ALA A 65 -12.63 -1.73 -17.74
N GLU A 66 -13.35 -1.00 -16.89
CA GLU A 66 -14.65 -1.34 -16.33
C GLU A 66 -15.55 -0.08 -16.28
N PRO A 67 -16.29 0.22 -17.36
CA PRO A 67 -17.02 1.49 -17.52
C PRO A 67 -18.27 1.66 -16.64
N GLU A 68 -18.71 0.61 -15.95
CA GLU A 68 -19.77 0.67 -14.93
C GLU A 68 -19.29 0.01 -13.63
N PRO A 69 -18.42 0.68 -12.85
CA PRO A 69 -18.09 0.16 -11.54
C PRO A 69 -19.35 0.24 -10.66
N GLU A 70 -19.78 -0.89 -10.09
CA GLU A 70 -20.95 -0.99 -9.20
C GLU A 70 -20.80 -0.16 -7.90
N SER A 71 -19.69 0.55 -7.72
CA SER A 71 -19.29 1.20 -6.46
C SER A 71 -18.66 2.56 -6.72
N GLY A 72 -18.81 3.49 -5.77
CA GLY A 72 -18.36 4.87 -5.94
C GLY A 72 -16.83 5.01 -6.01
N THR A 73 -16.35 6.17 -6.45
CA THR A 73 -14.90 6.46 -6.57
C THR A 73 -14.14 6.29 -5.25
N ALA A 74 -14.74 6.59 -4.10
CA ALA A 74 -14.10 6.37 -2.79
C ALA A 74 -13.91 4.87 -2.50
N ASP A 75 -14.94 4.05 -2.78
CA ASP A 75 -14.88 2.59 -2.61
C ASP A 75 -13.81 1.96 -3.49
N ALA A 76 -13.58 2.51 -4.68
CA ALA A 76 -12.52 2.04 -5.58
C ALA A 76 -11.12 2.27 -4.99
N LEU A 77 -10.86 3.40 -4.32
CA LEU A 77 -9.57 3.63 -3.65
C LEU A 77 -9.36 2.68 -2.48
N ASP A 78 -10.39 2.48 -1.65
CA ASP A 78 -10.32 1.57 -0.51
C ASP A 78 -10.06 0.12 -0.96
N ARG A 79 -10.67 -0.32 -2.06
CA ARG A 79 -10.38 -1.62 -2.67
C ARG A 79 -8.94 -1.73 -3.17
N LEU A 80 -8.40 -0.70 -3.81
CA LEU A 80 -7.00 -0.69 -4.25
C LEU A 80 -6.02 -0.79 -3.09
N VAL A 81 -6.28 -0.05 -2.01
CA VAL A 81 -5.46 -0.09 -0.80
C VAL A 81 -5.56 -1.47 -0.14
N THR A 82 -6.76 -2.04 -0.03
CA THR A 82 -6.98 -3.38 0.50
C THR A 82 -6.24 -4.43 -0.32
N ALA A 83 -6.37 -4.40 -1.65
CA ALA A 83 -5.69 -5.32 -2.55
C ALA A 83 -4.16 -5.20 -2.44
N ALA A 84 -3.61 -4.00 -2.27
CA ALA A 84 -2.19 -3.81 -2.04
C ALA A 84 -1.72 -4.38 -0.69
N LEU A 85 -2.52 -4.24 0.37
CA LEU A 85 -2.24 -4.87 1.66
C LEU A 85 -2.26 -6.39 1.54
N ASP A 86 -3.32 -6.96 0.96
CA ASP A 86 -3.48 -8.40 0.81
C ASP A 86 -2.37 -9.01 -0.04
N ALA A 87 -1.93 -8.33 -1.10
CA ALA A 87 -0.84 -8.80 -1.96
C ALA A 87 0.52 -8.89 -1.25
N HIS A 88 0.73 -8.09 -0.19
CA HIS A 88 2.01 -8.00 0.51
C HIS A 88 2.02 -8.68 1.88
N LEU A 89 0.86 -8.72 2.55
CA LEU A 89 0.70 -9.26 3.89
C LEU A 89 -0.07 -10.58 3.88
N GLY A 90 -0.88 -10.84 2.86
CA GLY A 90 -1.86 -11.92 2.85
C GLY A 90 -3.27 -11.40 3.16
N PRO A 91 -4.31 -12.14 2.75
CA PRO A 91 -5.68 -11.74 3.00
C PRO A 91 -6.00 -11.82 4.49
N ARG A 92 -6.55 -10.75 5.07
CA ARG A 92 -7.07 -10.80 6.45
C ARG A 92 -8.31 -11.70 6.50
N SER A 93 -8.24 -12.74 7.32
CA SER A 93 -9.35 -13.63 7.69
C SER A 93 -10.34 -12.96 8.64
#